data_AF-D0MZC1-F1
#
_entry.id   AF-D0MZC1-F1
#
_cell.length_a   1.000
_cell.length_b   1.000
_cell.length_c   1.000
_cell.angle_alpha   90.00
_cell.angle_beta   90.00
_cell.angle_gamma   90.00
#
_symmetry.space_group_name_H-M   'P 1'
#
loop_
_entity.id
_entity.type
_entity.pdbx_description
1 polymer ?
#
loop_
_entity_poly.entity_id
_entity_poly.type
_entity_poly.pdbx_seq_one_letter_code
_entity_poly.pdbx_strand_id
1 'polypeptide(L)'
;MKGRRQRAQTRSVYSMLPASIRRTLAGVSLGISIGVAGTLILLRVEEETEKPSRRVPIPTDRKPFDPKTLPKHEALRYGMPSDSNVHVRSGYVVSYDYRTRNASWVMEYLTKDSLRVEQETDRANSKFVVDKDVPEQFRVHPNRYLKSGYDKGHLAPARK
;
A
#
# COMPACT_ATOMS: atom_id res chain seq x y z
N MET A 1 -69.61 -13.60 -7.53
CA MET A 1 -69.48 -12.26 -6.96
C MET A 1 -68.00 -11.85 -6.99
N LYS A 2 -67.61 -10.89 -7.85
CA LYS A 2 -66.21 -10.39 -7.95
C LYS A 2 -66.14 -8.97 -7.39
N GLY A 3 -65.51 -8.79 -6.23
CA GLY A 3 -65.29 -7.49 -5.61
C GLY A 3 -64.10 -6.77 -6.22
N ARG A 4 -64.34 -5.59 -6.82
CA ARG A 4 -63.33 -4.72 -7.42
C ARG A 4 -62.79 -3.79 -6.33
N ARG A 5 -61.54 -3.99 -5.87
CA ARG A 5 -60.87 -3.04 -4.95
C ARG A 5 -60.48 -1.79 -5.73
N GLN A 6 -61.02 -0.63 -5.38
CA GLN A 6 -60.55 0.65 -5.88
C GLN A 6 -59.29 1.07 -5.12
N ARG A 7 -58.19 1.33 -5.85
CA ARG A 7 -56.98 1.94 -5.29
C ARG A 7 -57.24 3.44 -5.08
N ALA A 8 -57.11 3.91 -3.85
CA ALA A 8 -57.11 5.33 -3.55
C ALA A 8 -55.90 6.02 -4.22
N GLN A 9 -56.17 7.01 -5.05
CA GLN A 9 -55.15 7.84 -5.68
C GLN A 9 -54.67 8.89 -4.66
N THR A 10 -53.47 8.72 -4.13
CA THR A 10 -52.81 9.72 -3.28
C THR A 10 -52.51 10.97 -4.11
N ARG A 11 -53.31 12.03 -3.94
CA ARG A 11 -53.05 13.33 -4.57
C ARG A 11 -51.83 13.97 -3.92
N SER A 12 -50.81 14.23 -4.73
CA SER A 12 -49.59 14.91 -4.28
C SER A 12 -49.91 16.32 -3.81
N VAL A 13 -49.42 16.69 -2.62
CA VAL A 13 -49.61 18.01 -2.00
C VAL A 13 -49.12 19.14 -2.93
N TYR A 14 -48.16 18.86 -3.81
CA TYR A 14 -47.66 19.77 -4.84
C TYR A 14 -48.77 20.24 -5.79
N SER A 15 -49.73 19.37 -6.11
CA SER A 15 -50.84 19.68 -7.03
C SER A 15 -51.88 20.64 -6.44
N MET A 16 -51.88 20.81 -5.11
CA MET A 16 -52.81 21.68 -4.38
C MET A 16 -52.28 23.11 -4.21
N LEU A 17 -51.03 23.40 -4.61
CA LEU A 17 -50.42 24.73 -4.48
C LEU A 17 -50.82 25.67 -5.63
N PRO A 18 -50.93 26.99 -5.38
CA PRO A 18 -51.11 28.01 -6.42
C PRO A 18 -50.08 27.90 -7.55
N ALA A 19 -50.48 28.22 -8.78
CA ALA A 19 -49.62 28.07 -9.96
C ALA A 19 -48.31 28.89 -9.88
N SER A 20 -48.35 30.06 -9.23
CA SER A 20 -47.16 30.88 -8.94
C SER A 20 -46.18 30.17 -8.03
N ILE A 21 -46.66 29.53 -6.96
CA ILE A 21 -45.87 28.81 -5.97
C ILE A 21 -45.27 27.53 -6.56
N ARG A 22 -46.01 26.83 -7.44
CA ARG A 22 -45.48 25.66 -8.16
C ARG A 22 -44.31 26.02 -9.08
N ARG A 23 -44.40 27.15 -9.79
CA ARG A 23 -43.35 27.65 -10.69
C ARG A 23 -42.10 28.07 -9.93
N THR A 24 -42.25 28.77 -8.81
CA THR A 24 -41.09 29.16 -7.98
C THR A 24 -40.45 27.94 -7.33
N LEU A 25 -41.23 26.99 -6.80
CA LEU A 25 -40.69 25.75 -6.23
C LEU A 25 -39.95 24.92 -7.28
N ALA A 26 -40.50 24.79 -8.50
CA ALA A 26 -39.82 24.09 -9.59
C ALA A 26 -38.51 24.78 -10.00
N GLY A 27 -38.51 26.11 -10.07
CA GLY A 27 -37.31 26.90 -10.39
C GLY A 27 -36.23 26.79 -9.31
N VAL A 28 -36.61 26.88 -8.03
CA VAL A 28 -35.69 26.74 -6.89
C VAL A 28 -35.10 25.34 -6.81
N SER A 29 -35.92 24.29 -7.00
CA SER A 29 -35.41 22.91 -7.00
C SER A 29 -34.39 22.69 -8.13
N LEU A 30 -34.65 23.23 -9.32
CA LEU A 30 -33.74 23.09 -10.46
C LEU A 30 -32.42 23.84 -10.21
N GLY A 31 -32.50 25.05 -9.63
CA GLY A 31 -31.31 25.83 -9.26
C GLY A 31 -30.43 25.14 -8.21
N ILE A 32 -31.05 24.56 -7.17
CA ILE A 32 -30.32 23.80 -6.14
C ILE A 32 -29.61 22.59 -6.76
N SER A 33 -30.29 21.82 -7.62
CA SER A 33 -29.69 20.64 -8.26
C SER A 33 -28.50 21.00 -9.16
N ILE A 34 -28.62 22.06 -9.97
CA ILE A 34 -27.53 22.51 -10.86
C ILE A 34 -26.34 23.03 -10.03
N GLY A 35 -26.61 23.81 -8.97
CA GLY A 35 -25.57 24.33 -8.08
C GLY A 35 -24.78 23.21 -7.40
N VAL A 36 -25.46 22.22 -6.82
CA VAL A 36 -24.81 21.07 -6.18
C VAL A 36 -23.95 20.29 -7.18
N ALA A 37 -24.50 19.96 -8.36
CA ALA A 37 -23.75 19.25 -9.40
C ALA A 37 -22.51 20.02 -9.86
N GLY A 38 -22.65 21.34 -10.11
CA GLY A 38 -21.53 22.20 -10.48
C GLY A 38 -20.45 22.27 -9.40
N THR A 39 -20.83 22.37 -8.13
CA THR A 39 -19.87 22.37 -7.02
C THR A 39 -19.14 21.04 -6.84
N LEU A 40 -19.81 19.90 -7.04
CA LEU A 40 -19.16 18.58 -6.98
C LEU A 40 -18.13 18.40 -8.12
N ILE A 41 -18.45 18.90 -9.32
CA ILE A 41 -17.53 18.91 -10.47
C ILE A 41 -16.34 19.85 -10.20
N LEU A 42 -16.58 21.06 -9.68
CA LEU A 42 -15.52 22.06 -9.44
C LEU A 42 -14.61 21.69 -8.27
N LEU A 43 -15.15 21.03 -7.23
CA LEU A 43 -14.38 20.48 -6.13
C LEU A 43 -13.62 19.20 -6.51
N ARG A 44 -13.77 18.71 -7.75
CA ARG A 44 -13.16 17.46 -8.23
C ARG A 44 -13.39 16.33 -7.22
N VAL A 45 -14.60 16.29 -6.66
CA VAL A 45 -15.07 15.12 -5.93
C VAL A 45 -15.31 14.09 -7.01
N GLU A 46 -14.25 13.35 -7.34
CA GLU A 46 -14.43 12.05 -7.95
C GLU A 46 -15.36 11.32 -6.99
N GLU A 47 -16.62 11.09 -7.42
CA GLU A 47 -17.33 9.93 -6.90
C GLU A 47 -16.37 8.78 -7.19
N GLU A 48 -15.68 8.33 -6.15
CA GLU A 48 -15.13 7.00 -6.10
C GLU A 48 -16.33 6.06 -6.23
N THR A 49 -16.83 5.93 -7.45
CA THR A 49 -17.52 4.73 -7.89
C THR A 49 -16.54 3.64 -7.52
N GLU A 50 -16.90 2.94 -6.44
CA GLU A 50 -16.10 1.93 -5.79
C GLU A 50 -15.76 0.89 -6.86
N LYS A 51 -14.66 1.13 -7.58
CA LYS A 51 -14.10 0.21 -8.54
C LYS A 51 -13.88 -1.02 -7.69
N PRO A 52 -14.58 -2.15 -7.94
CA PRO A 52 -14.60 -3.26 -7.02
C PRO A 52 -13.15 -3.54 -6.71
N SER A 53 -12.77 -3.29 -5.45
CA SER A 53 -11.42 -3.46 -4.98
C SER A 53 -11.01 -4.79 -5.55
N ARG A 54 -10.03 -4.78 -6.47
CA ARG A 54 -9.34 -6.00 -6.83
C ARG A 54 -8.77 -6.40 -5.49
N ARG A 55 -9.52 -7.22 -4.75
CA ARG A 55 -9.00 -8.04 -3.68
C ARG A 55 -7.97 -8.84 -4.44
N VAL A 56 -6.74 -8.34 -4.45
CA VAL A 56 -5.60 -9.16 -4.79
C VAL A 56 -5.79 -10.33 -3.85
N PRO A 57 -6.10 -11.53 -4.36
CA PRO A 57 -6.18 -12.68 -3.50
C PRO A 57 -4.85 -12.66 -2.76
N ILE A 58 -4.88 -12.50 -1.44
CA ILE A 58 -3.70 -12.75 -0.63
C ILE A 58 -3.28 -14.14 -1.08
N PRO A 59 -2.10 -14.33 -1.69
CA PRO A 59 -1.70 -15.65 -2.12
C PRO A 59 -1.71 -16.56 -0.89
N THR A 60 -2.76 -17.37 -0.76
CA THR A 60 -2.88 -18.39 0.29
C THR A 60 -2.00 -19.58 -0.05
N ASP A 61 -1.47 -19.62 -1.27
CA ASP A 61 -0.37 -20.48 -1.68
C ASP A 61 0.97 -19.93 -1.18
N ARG A 62 1.04 -19.64 0.13
CA ARG A 62 2.33 -19.66 0.79
C ARG A 62 2.68 -21.14 0.88
N LYS A 63 3.55 -21.61 -0.01
CA LYS A 63 4.25 -22.88 0.24
C LYS A 63 4.71 -22.84 1.69
N PRO A 64 4.40 -23.86 2.51
CA PRO A 64 4.93 -23.96 3.85
C PRO A 64 6.43 -23.71 3.76
N PHE A 65 6.90 -22.80 4.59
CA PHE A 65 8.31 -22.53 4.76
C PHE A 65 9.01 -23.89 4.95
N ASP A 66 9.78 -24.34 3.96
CA ASP A 66 10.56 -25.56 4.07
C ASP A 66 11.91 -25.17 4.68
N PRO A 67 12.11 -25.39 6.00
CA PRO A 67 13.33 -24.98 6.68
C PRO A 67 14.59 -25.64 6.09
N LYS A 68 14.46 -26.68 5.26
CA LYS A 68 15.58 -27.36 4.60
C LYS A 68 16.08 -26.64 3.35
N THR A 69 15.33 -25.68 2.82
CA THR A 69 15.69 -24.95 1.59
C THR A 69 16.28 -23.57 1.84
N LEU A 70 16.21 -23.07 3.08
CA LEU A 70 16.86 -21.82 3.42
C LEU A 70 18.38 -21.97 3.43
N PRO A 71 19.11 -21.00 2.85
CA PRO A 71 20.54 -20.92 3.05
C PRO A 71 20.85 -20.85 4.55
N LYS A 72 21.63 -21.80 5.05
CA LYS A 72 22.00 -21.86 6.47
C LYS A 72 22.84 -20.63 6.80
N HIS A 73 22.35 -19.78 7.68
CA HIS A 73 23.08 -18.64 8.22
C HIS A 73 23.04 -18.69 9.74
N GLU A 74 24.20 -18.56 10.39
CA GLU A 74 24.36 -18.68 11.84
C GLU A 74 23.50 -17.67 12.63
N ALA A 75 23.20 -16.52 12.03
CA ALA A 75 22.31 -15.52 12.63
C ALA A 75 20.89 -16.06 12.92
N LEU A 76 20.47 -17.14 12.26
CA LEU A 76 19.14 -17.74 12.41
C LEU A 76 19.11 -18.87 13.44
N ARG A 77 20.21 -19.12 14.18
CA ARG A 77 20.28 -20.23 15.15
C ARG A 77 19.23 -20.16 16.27
N TYR A 78 18.71 -18.97 16.56
CA TYR A 78 17.67 -18.73 17.57
C TYR A 78 16.28 -18.53 16.95
N GLY A 79 16.10 -18.87 15.68
CA GLY A 79 14.87 -18.63 14.94
C GLY A 79 14.83 -17.27 14.24
N MET A 80 13.68 -16.96 13.66
CA MET A 80 13.46 -15.72 12.89
C MET A 80 12.30 -14.95 13.50
N PRO A 81 12.35 -13.60 13.55
CA PRO A 81 11.23 -12.79 13.99
C PRO A 81 9.98 -12.98 13.13
N SER A 82 10.14 -13.19 11.83
CA SER A 82 9.08 -13.54 10.87
C SER A 82 9.65 -14.27 9.64
N ASP A 83 8.79 -14.86 8.81
CA ASP A 83 9.17 -15.63 7.60
C ASP A 83 8.88 -14.90 6.27
N SER A 84 8.48 -13.63 6.34
CA SER A 84 8.10 -12.83 5.16
C SER A 84 9.31 -12.39 4.34
N ASN A 85 9.38 -12.75 3.05
CA ASN A 85 10.40 -12.28 2.10
C ASN A 85 11.83 -12.29 2.69
N VAL A 86 12.23 -13.44 3.23
CA VAL A 86 13.55 -13.59 3.86
C VAL A 86 14.61 -13.84 2.80
N HIS A 87 15.65 -13.03 2.83
CA HIS A 87 16.82 -13.14 1.97
C HIS A 87 18.07 -13.36 2.82
N VAL A 88 18.83 -14.39 2.49
CA VAL A 88 20.12 -14.67 3.14
C VAL A 88 21.24 -14.10 2.28
N ARG A 89 22.12 -13.31 2.91
CA ARG A 89 23.31 -12.72 2.30
C ARG A 89 24.56 -13.31 2.96
N SER A 90 25.73 -12.99 2.44
CA SER A 90 27.00 -13.54 2.94
C SER A 90 27.35 -13.12 4.38
N GLY A 91 26.82 -12.00 4.87
CA GLY A 91 27.11 -11.51 6.24
C GLY A 91 25.90 -11.22 7.11
N TYR A 92 24.70 -11.26 6.55
CA TYR A 92 23.47 -10.93 7.27
C TYR A 92 22.26 -11.63 6.64
N VAL A 93 21.16 -11.66 7.38
CA VAL A 93 19.85 -12.07 6.90
C VAL A 93 18.90 -10.90 7.02
N VAL A 94 18.05 -10.70 6.01
CA VAL A 94 17.08 -9.61 5.98
C VAL A 94 15.70 -10.13 5.61
N SER A 95 14.68 -9.65 6.30
CA SER A 95 13.28 -9.73 5.84
C SER A 95 12.88 -8.40 5.24
N TYR A 96 12.33 -8.42 4.01
CA TYR A 96 11.99 -7.21 3.27
C TYR A 96 10.48 -6.98 3.17
N ASP A 97 9.98 -5.84 3.67
CA ASP A 97 8.57 -5.45 3.56
C ASP A 97 8.32 -4.71 2.24
N TYR A 98 7.63 -5.38 1.31
CA TYR A 98 7.25 -4.81 0.01
C TYR A 98 6.34 -3.57 0.11
N ARG A 99 5.57 -3.42 1.20
CA ARG A 99 4.67 -2.28 1.40
C ARG A 99 5.45 -1.01 1.74
N THR A 100 6.40 -1.11 2.66
CA THR A 100 7.23 0.03 3.09
C THR A 100 8.51 0.18 2.26
N ARG A 101 8.85 -0.85 1.47
CA ARG A 101 10.08 -0.95 0.69
C ARG A 101 11.33 -0.81 1.55
N ASN A 102 11.23 -1.27 2.79
CA ASN A 102 12.30 -1.28 3.77
C ASN A 102 12.37 -2.68 4.41
N ALA A 103 13.46 -2.96 5.13
CA ALA A 103 13.53 -4.20 5.88
C ALA A 103 12.55 -4.18 7.06
N SER A 104 11.86 -5.29 7.29
CA SER A 104 11.15 -5.54 8.55
C SER A 104 12.12 -5.79 9.69
N TRP A 105 13.18 -6.55 9.42
CA TRP A 105 14.26 -6.82 10.36
C TRP A 105 15.53 -7.23 9.59
N VAL A 106 16.67 -7.09 10.27
CA VAL A 106 17.98 -7.57 9.81
C VAL A 106 18.66 -8.29 10.98
N MET A 107 19.35 -9.41 10.70
CA MET A 107 20.09 -10.18 11.69
C MET A 107 21.49 -10.48 11.20
N GLU A 108 22.46 -10.30 12.08
CA GLU A 108 23.88 -10.55 11.85
C GLU A 108 24.41 -11.51 12.91
N TYR A 109 25.41 -12.31 12.55
CA TYR A 109 26.17 -13.10 13.52
C TYR A 109 27.61 -12.64 13.51
N LEU A 110 28.03 -12.04 14.63
CA LEU A 110 29.37 -11.50 14.79
C LEU A 110 30.23 -12.49 15.57
N THR A 111 31.42 -12.76 15.04
CA THR A 111 32.51 -13.49 15.67
C THR A 111 33.73 -12.57 15.79
N LYS A 112 34.72 -12.95 16.61
CA LYS A 112 35.97 -12.19 16.68
C LYS A 112 36.65 -12.11 15.31
N ASP A 113 36.64 -13.21 14.56
CA ASP A 113 37.26 -13.28 13.24
C ASP A 113 36.47 -12.47 12.20
N SER A 114 35.13 -12.45 12.25
CA SER A 114 34.33 -11.64 11.30
C SER A 114 34.53 -10.13 11.45
N LEU A 115 35.06 -9.70 12.59
CA LEU A 115 35.39 -8.30 12.91
C LEU A 115 36.85 -7.95 12.58
N ARG A 116 37.69 -8.93 12.23
CA ARG A 116 39.07 -8.67 11.81
C ARG A 116 39.07 -8.09 10.41
N VAL A 117 39.88 -7.06 10.20
CA VAL A 117 40.13 -6.45 8.90
C VAL A 117 41.21 -7.29 8.23
N GLU A 118 40.83 -8.25 7.39
CA GLU A 118 41.80 -9.09 6.65
C GLU A 118 42.33 -8.41 5.38
N GLN A 119 41.54 -7.51 4.80
CA GLN A 119 41.90 -6.63 3.69
C GLN A 119 41.34 -5.25 3.98
N GLU A 120 42.06 -4.19 3.61
CA GLU A 120 41.50 -2.83 3.63
C GLU A 120 40.30 -2.77 2.68
N THR A 121 39.10 -3.04 3.21
CA THR A 121 37.86 -2.88 2.47
C THR A 121 37.53 -1.40 2.43
N ASP A 122 38.04 -0.72 1.41
CA ASP A 122 37.76 0.70 1.24
C ASP A 122 36.26 0.91 0.96
N ARG A 123 35.57 1.44 1.96
CA ARG A 123 34.15 1.82 1.88
C ARG A 123 33.90 2.78 0.71
N ALA A 124 34.90 3.53 0.25
CA ALA A 124 34.80 4.40 -0.93
C ALA A 124 34.46 3.63 -2.21
N ASN A 125 34.83 2.35 -2.30
CA ASN A 125 34.51 1.49 -3.45
C ASN A 125 33.10 0.89 -3.39
N SER A 126 32.40 1.03 -2.25
CA SER A 126 31.02 0.54 -2.10
C SER A 126 30.01 1.57 -2.59
N LYS A 127 29.19 1.18 -3.57
CA LYS A 127 28.13 2.03 -4.13
C LYS A 127 26.76 1.54 -3.70
N PHE A 128 25.85 2.48 -3.44
CA PHE A 128 24.44 2.15 -3.26
C PHE A 128 23.86 1.68 -4.59
N VAL A 129 23.36 0.44 -4.62
CA VAL A 129 22.78 -0.20 -5.80
C VAL A 129 21.42 -0.78 -5.48
N VAL A 130 20.64 -1.04 -6.53
CA VAL A 130 19.35 -1.69 -6.40
C VAL A 130 19.55 -3.19 -6.16
N ASP A 131 18.79 -3.74 -5.20
CA ASP A 131 18.74 -5.19 -5.00
C ASP A 131 17.95 -5.86 -6.13
N LYS A 132 18.63 -6.71 -6.91
CA LYS A 132 18.04 -7.42 -8.05
C LYS A 132 17.20 -8.62 -7.64
N ASP A 133 17.36 -9.14 -6.42
CA ASP A 133 16.59 -10.27 -5.91
C ASP A 133 15.17 -9.86 -5.51
N VAL A 134 14.97 -8.57 -5.21
CA VAL A 134 13.64 -8.00 -4.95
C VAL A 134 12.90 -7.88 -6.29
N PRO A 135 11.60 -8.24 -6.39
CA PRO A 135 10.84 -8.04 -7.62
C PRO A 135 10.78 -6.57 -8.04
N GLU A 136 10.80 -6.30 -9.35
CA GLU A 136 10.96 -4.95 -9.90
C GLU A 136 9.97 -3.91 -9.32
N GLN A 137 8.72 -4.31 -9.11
CA GLN A 137 7.66 -3.45 -8.58
C GLN A 137 7.92 -2.95 -7.14
N PHE A 138 8.78 -3.64 -6.39
CA PHE A 138 9.08 -3.36 -4.99
C PHE A 138 10.50 -2.84 -4.75
N ARG A 139 11.34 -2.77 -5.80
CA ARG A 139 12.72 -2.26 -5.71
C ARG A 139 12.76 -0.77 -5.37
N VAL A 140 13.78 -0.35 -4.63
CA VAL A 140 14.07 1.06 -4.35
C VAL A 140 15.32 1.50 -5.10
N HIS A 141 15.17 2.53 -5.93
CA HIS A 141 16.32 3.13 -6.62
C HIS A 141 17.04 4.13 -5.71
N PRO A 142 18.39 4.14 -5.65
CA PRO A 142 19.16 5.10 -4.85
C PRO A 142 18.79 6.57 -5.12
N ASN A 143 18.37 6.88 -6.35
CA ASN A 143 17.93 8.21 -6.76
C ASN A 143 16.70 8.71 -5.99
N ARG A 144 15.91 7.83 -5.36
CA ARG A 144 14.76 8.21 -4.53
C ARG A 144 15.17 8.98 -3.27
N TYR A 145 16.41 8.82 -2.83
CA TYR A 145 16.95 9.54 -1.67
C TYR A 145 17.66 10.83 -2.05
N LEU A 146 17.91 11.07 -3.34
CA LEU A 146 18.57 12.30 -3.80
C LEU A 146 17.68 13.52 -3.53
N LYS A 147 18.20 14.53 -2.82
CA LYS A 147 17.46 15.74 -2.41
C LYS A 147 16.19 15.46 -1.58
N SER A 148 16.11 14.29 -0.94
CA SER A 148 14.96 13.93 -0.10
C SER A 148 15.01 14.52 1.31
N GLY A 149 16.19 14.95 1.77
CA GLY A 149 16.45 15.28 3.17
C GLY A 149 16.80 14.07 4.04
N TYR A 150 16.85 12.86 3.46
CA TYR A 150 17.14 11.61 4.17
C TYR A 150 18.36 10.88 3.61
N ASP A 151 19.10 10.24 4.51
CA ASP A 151 20.22 9.36 4.15
C ASP A 151 19.77 7.93 3.82
N LYS A 152 20.62 7.21 3.08
CA LYS A 152 20.48 5.78 2.83
C LYS A 152 21.11 4.99 3.98
N GLY A 153 20.47 5.07 5.15
CA GLY A 153 20.94 4.43 6.38
C GLY A 153 21.01 2.90 6.23
N HIS A 154 22.13 2.31 6.66
CA HIS A 154 22.30 0.86 6.69
C HIS A 154 21.73 0.28 7.99
N LEU A 155 21.04 -0.86 7.90
CA LEU A 155 20.62 -1.62 9.08
C LEU A 155 21.65 -2.69 9.49
N ALA A 156 22.27 -3.35 8.51
CA ALA A 156 23.52 -4.10 8.70
C ALA A 156 24.71 -3.18 8.37
N PRO A 157 25.55 -2.81 9.34
CA PRO A 157 26.69 -1.93 9.11
C PRO A 157 27.67 -2.51 8.08
N ALA A 158 28.22 -1.65 7.22
CA ALA A 158 29.35 -2.03 6.39
C ALA A 158 30.56 -2.38 7.29
N ARG A 159 31.25 -3.46 6.96
CA ARG A 159 32.55 -3.77 7.58
C ARG A 159 33.57 -2.69 7.20
N LYS A 160 34.52 -2.44 8.11
CA LYS A 160 35.70 -1.61 7.86
C LYS A 160 36.80 -2.50 7.28
#